data_AF-A0A6N7Z6V7-F1
#
_entry.id   AF-A0A6N7Z6V7-F1
#
_cell.length_a   1.000
_cell.length_b   1.000
_cell.length_c   1.000
_cell.angle_alpha   90.00
_cell.angle_beta   90.00
_cell.angle_gamma   90.00
#
_symmetry.space_group_name_H-M   'P 1'
#
loop_
_entity.id
_entity.type
_entity.pdbx_description
1 polymer ?
#
loop_
_entity_poly.entity_id
_entity_poly.type
_entity_poly.pdbx_seq_one_letter_code
_entity_poly.pdbx_strand_id
1 'polypeptide(L)'
;MTFSVGGLIGLIILLPTFVWIIVSLLHQPMFRYILLPALARENGWLVRKSRRRAPRDLPGDGTQSWEVPLPDTVHEFLGRYRGRPVHGVEVRVSRKTEYSPVSESWESVTHYSVVTVAMSDRPFDGFHDRNRVAALNGDPMALYPDFADWARNRKPEHNKNVRQDGYGFRSISWRGGFRRKRILRALDELTADA
;
A
#
# COMPACT_ATOMS: atom_id res chain seq x y z
N MET A 1 8.20 -48.59 21.19
CA MET A 1 7.19 -47.78 20.49
C MET A 1 7.55 -47.76 19.01
N THR A 2 6.89 -48.57 18.19
CA THR A 2 7.08 -48.58 16.74
C THR A 2 6.18 -47.50 16.14
N PHE A 3 6.75 -46.33 15.83
CA PHE A 3 6.02 -45.34 15.05
C PHE A 3 5.72 -45.95 13.68
N SER A 4 4.43 -46.07 13.33
CA SER A 4 4.07 -46.57 12.00
C SER A 4 4.68 -45.63 10.97
N VAL A 5 5.41 -46.18 10.01
CA VAL A 5 6.11 -45.40 8.98
C VAL A 5 5.13 -44.47 8.24
N GLY A 6 3.87 -44.90 8.09
CA GLY A 6 2.79 -44.08 7.55
C GLY A 6 2.42 -42.87 8.43
N GLY A 7 2.44 -43.01 9.75
CA GLY A 7 2.22 -41.89 10.67
C GLY A 7 3.36 -40.86 10.62
N LEU A 8 4.60 -41.33 10.47
CA LEU A 8 5.77 -40.45 10.34
C LEU A 8 5.75 -39.66 9.02
N ILE A 9 5.44 -40.33 7.91
CA ILE A 9 5.33 -39.70 6.58
C ILE A 9 4.15 -38.71 6.56
N GLY A 10 3.00 -39.08 7.13
CA GLY A 10 1.85 -38.20 7.27
C GLY A 10 2.18 -36.93 8.05
N LEU A 11 2.91 -37.03 9.16
CA LEU A 11 3.36 -35.87 9.94
C LEU A 11 4.31 -34.97 9.14
N ILE A 12 5.28 -35.54 8.42
CA ILE A 12 6.27 -34.81 7.62
C ILE A 12 5.59 -33.99 6.51
N ILE A 13 4.45 -34.43 5.97
CA ILE A 13 3.73 -33.71 4.90
C ILE A 13 2.69 -32.74 5.49
N LEU A 14 1.90 -33.20 6.47
CA LEU A 14 0.81 -32.40 7.05
C LEU A 14 1.34 -31.19 7.81
N LEU A 15 2.42 -31.35 8.56
CA LEU A 15 2.96 -30.28 9.40
C LEU A 15 3.46 -29.07 8.59
N PRO A 16 4.31 -29.21 7.54
CA PRO A 16 4.70 -28.08 6.71
C PRO A 16 3.52 -27.51 5.91
N THR A 17 2.57 -28.33 5.46
CA THR A 17 1.37 -27.85 4.77
C THR A 17 0.52 -26.99 5.70
N PHE A 18 0.31 -27.44 6.93
CA PHE A 18 -0.45 -26.72 7.95
C PHE A 18 0.25 -25.42 8.36
N VAL A 19 1.57 -25.47 8.58
CA VAL A 19 2.39 -24.28 8.85
C VAL A 19 2.31 -23.29 7.67
N TRP A 20 2.40 -23.77 6.43
CA TRP A 20 2.30 -22.93 5.24
C TRP A 20 0.93 -22.26 5.11
N ILE A 21 -0.15 -22.98 5.40
CA ILE A 21 -1.52 -22.43 5.43
C ILE A 21 -1.64 -21.35 6.51
N ILE A 22 -1.19 -21.63 7.74
CA ILE A 22 -1.23 -20.67 8.85
C ILE A 22 -0.43 -19.41 8.50
N VAL A 23 0.80 -19.57 8.00
CA VAL A 23 1.65 -18.43 7.62
C VAL A 23 1.00 -17.62 6.50
N SER A 24 0.39 -18.28 5.51
CA SER A 24 -0.29 -17.61 4.40
C SER A 24 -1.53 -16.83 4.86
N LEU A 25 -2.31 -17.38 5.79
CA LEU A 25 -3.49 -16.74 6.37
C LEU A 25 -3.11 -15.58 7.31
N LEU A 26 -2.08 -15.76 8.12
CA LEU A 26 -1.65 -14.77 9.12
C LEU A 26 -0.77 -13.66 8.53
N HIS A 27 -0.28 -13.79 7.31
CA HIS A 27 0.65 -12.81 6.72
C HIS A 27 0.04 -11.39 6.67
N GLN A 28 -1.20 -11.22 6.18
CA GLN A 28 -1.84 -9.91 6.12
C GLN A 28 -2.09 -9.26 7.49
N PRO A 29 -2.73 -9.93 8.47
CA PRO A 29 -2.92 -9.33 9.79
C PRO A 29 -1.58 -9.07 10.48
N MET A 30 -0.61 -9.97 10.38
CA MET A 30 0.74 -9.75 10.91
C MET A 30 1.39 -8.52 10.29
N PHE A 31 1.25 -8.34 8.97
CA PHE A 31 1.78 -7.15 8.30
C PHE A 31 1.11 -5.87 8.82
N ARG A 32 -0.23 -5.87 8.91
CA ARG A 32 -1.01 -4.71 9.37
C ARG A 32 -0.68 -4.28 10.80
N TYR A 33 -0.62 -5.24 11.72
CA TYR A 33 -0.59 -4.96 13.15
C TYR A 33 0.82 -4.95 13.74
N ILE A 34 1.78 -5.62 13.10
CA ILE A 34 3.13 -5.78 13.63
C ILE A 34 4.17 -5.17 12.67
N LEU A 35 4.23 -5.65 11.43
CA LEU A 35 5.35 -5.30 10.54
C LEU A 35 5.30 -3.86 10.04
N LEU A 36 4.13 -3.37 9.60
CA LEU A 36 3.99 -2.00 9.10
C LEU A 36 4.18 -0.97 10.22
N PRO A 37 3.59 -1.12 11.42
CA PRO A 37 3.89 -0.25 12.55
C PRO A 37 5.35 -0.28 12.98
N ALA A 38 6.01 -1.45 12.98
CA ALA A 38 7.43 -1.55 13.28
C ALA A 38 8.27 -0.79 12.24
N LEU A 39 8.03 -1.04 10.95
CA LEU A 39 8.70 -0.34 9.85
C LEU A 39 8.50 1.18 9.93
N ALA A 40 7.30 1.61 10.29
CA ALA A 40 6.99 3.01 10.44
C ALA A 40 7.72 3.65 11.61
N ARG A 41 7.83 2.97 12.77
CA ARG A 41 8.63 3.47 13.90
C ARG A 41 10.09 3.61 13.52
N GLU A 42 10.66 2.63 12.80
CA GLU A 42 12.05 2.66 12.34
C GLU A 42 12.35 3.88 11.45
N ASN A 43 11.38 4.34 10.66
CA ASN A 43 11.56 5.41 9.68
C ASN A 43 10.84 6.72 10.06
N GLY A 44 10.24 6.81 11.26
CA GLY A 44 9.44 7.97 11.68
C GLY A 44 8.19 8.22 10.82
N TRP A 45 7.60 7.18 10.22
CA TRP A 45 6.41 7.29 9.38
C TRP A 45 5.13 7.32 10.21
N LEU A 46 4.16 8.07 9.70
CA LEU A 46 2.77 7.98 10.08
C LEU A 46 2.15 6.78 9.39
N VAL A 47 1.38 5.99 10.13
CA VAL A 47 0.62 4.86 9.59
C VAL A 47 -0.83 5.04 9.97
N ARG A 48 -1.71 4.89 8.99
CA ARG A 48 -3.14 4.91 9.25
C ARG A 48 -3.56 3.56 9.84
N LYS A 49 -4.05 3.59 11.08
CA LYS A 49 -4.50 2.39 11.82
C LYS A 49 -6.01 2.10 11.64
N SER A 50 -6.79 3.08 11.20
CA SER A 50 -8.24 3.11 11.39
C SER A 50 -9.07 2.43 10.28
N ARG A 51 -10.18 1.81 10.70
CA ARG A 51 -11.27 1.23 9.89
C ARG A 51 -12.42 2.22 9.66
N ARG A 52 -12.22 3.54 9.86
CA ARG A 52 -13.28 4.52 9.57
C ARG A 52 -13.70 4.35 8.11
N ARG A 53 -15.02 4.21 7.90
CA ARG A 53 -15.60 4.07 6.58
C ARG A 53 -15.22 5.33 5.80
N ALA A 54 -14.41 5.15 4.77
CA ALA A 54 -14.08 6.25 3.88
C ALA A 54 -15.37 6.76 3.22
N PRO A 55 -15.49 8.07 2.98
CA PRO A 55 -16.55 8.59 2.13
C PRO A 55 -16.45 7.94 0.75
N ARG A 56 -17.60 7.72 0.09
CA ARG A 56 -17.65 7.09 -1.24
C ARG A 56 -16.87 7.90 -2.27
N ASP A 57 -16.90 9.21 -2.13
CA ASP A 57 -16.22 10.16 -3.01
C ASP A 57 -15.19 10.97 -2.21
N LEU A 58 -13.99 11.07 -2.76
CA LEU A 58 -12.98 12.00 -2.28
C LEU A 58 -13.20 13.37 -2.93
N PRO A 59 -12.98 14.46 -2.19
CA PRO A 59 -12.99 15.80 -2.77
C PRO A 59 -11.92 15.89 -3.85
N GLY A 60 -12.33 16.20 -5.09
CA GLY A 60 -11.43 16.32 -6.26
C GLY A 60 -10.80 17.70 -6.39
N ASP A 61 -10.84 18.50 -5.34
CA ASP A 61 -10.35 19.88 -5.26
C ASP A 61 -8.97 19.97 -4.55
N GLY A 62 -8.38 18.83 -4.18
CA GLY A 62 -7.10 18.78 -3.49
C GLY A 62 -7.14 19.15 -2.01
N THR A 63 -8.32 19.16 -1.39
CA THR A 63 -8.49 19.43 0.07
C THR A 63 -8.40 18.17 0.95
N GLN A 64 -7.98 17.04 0.37
CA GLN A 64 -7.95 15.76 1.05
C GLN A 64 -7.00 15.77 2.26
N SER A 65 -7.56 15.69 3.48
CA SER A 65 -6.78 15.68 4.72
C SER A 65 -6.36 14.28 5.17
N TRP A 66 -5.22 14.17 5.85
CA TRP A 66 -4.75 12.91 6.42
C TRP A 66 -5.74 12.32 7.43
N GLU A 67 -6.66 13.08 8.02
CA GLU A 67 -7.64 12.50 8.93
C GLU A 67 -8.73 11.70 8.22
N VAL A 68 -8.95 11.97 6.93
CA VAL A 68 -9.95 11.29 6.10
C VAL A 68 -9.27 10.15 5.31
N PRO A 69 -9.70 8.88 5.51
CA PRO A 69 -9.13 7.75 4.77
C PRO A 69 -9.56 7.77 3.30
N LEU A 70 -8.68 7.31 2.41
CA LEU A 70 -9.05 7.07 1.02
C LEU A 70 -10.02 5.87 0.91
N PRO A 71 -10.95 5.84 -0.06
CA PRO A 71 -11.85 4.73 -0.30
C PRO A 71 -11.08 3.43 -0.42
N ASP A 72 -11.64 2.37 0.19
CA ASP A 72 -11.12 1.01 0.08
C ASP A 72 -9.68 0.79 0.59
N THR A 73 -9.13 1.74 1.36
CA THR A 73 -7.77 1.65 1.90
C THR A 73 -7.65 0.54 2.93
N VAL A 74 -6.68 -0.36 2.71
CA VAL A 74 -6.28 -1.41 3.63
C VAL A 74 -5.13 -0.93 4.52
N HIS A 75 -4.11 -0.35 3.89
CA HIS A 75 -2.90 0.14 4.54
C HIS A 75 -2.51 1.47 3.93
N GLU A 76 -2.05 2.40 4.77
CA GLU A 76 -1.53 3.67 4.29
C GLU A 76 -0.42 4.14 5.23
N PHE A 77 0.67 4.63 4.63
CA PHE A 77 1.77 5.25 5.36
C PHE A 77 2.21 6.55 4.68
N LEU A 78 2.74 7.46 5.48
CA LEU A 78 3.22 8.76 5.06
C LEU A 78 4.45 9.12 5.89
N GLY A 79 5.49 9.65 5.27
CA GLY A 79 6.69 10.05 6.01
C GLY A 79 7.82 10.46 5.09
N ARG A 80 9.06 10.25 5.55
CA ARG A 80 10.25 10.50 4.73
C ARG A 80 11.10 9.25 4.57
N TYR A 81 11.70 9.09 3.41
CA TYR A 81 12.68 8.04 3.15
C TYR A 81 13.86 8.63 2.39
N ARG A 82 15.08 8.42 2.91
CA ARG A 82 16.32 9.04 2.39
C ARG A 82 16.18 10.55 2.13
N GLY A 83 15.56 11.26 3.09
CA GLY A 83 15.34 12.71 3.01
C GLY A 83 14.16 13.16 2.16
N ARG A 84 13.52 12.28 1.38
CA ARG A 84 12.43 12.64 0.47
C ARG A 84 11.05 12.30 1.06
N PRO A 85 10.01 13.10 0.81
CA PRO A 85 8.64 12.78 1.22
C PRO A 85 8.14 11.56 0.48
N VAL A 86 7.52 10.62 1.21
CA VAL A 86 7.00 9.37 0.65
C VAL A 86 5.60 9.07 1.17
N HIS A 87 4.81 8.45 0.31
CA HIS A 87 3.49 7.92 0.61
C HIS A 87 3.38 6.52 0.05
N GLY A 88 2.70 5.65 0.78
CA GLY A 88 2.28 4.38 0.21
C GLY A 88 0.89 4.02 0.66
N VAL A 89 0.08 3.58 -0.30
CA VAL A 89 -1.29 3.12 -0.08
C VAL A 89 -1.51 1.75 -0.69
N GLU A 90 -2.23 0.91 0.04
CA GLU A 90 -2.84 -0.31 -0.46
C GLU A 90 -4.35 -0.17 -0.42
N VAL A 91 -5.01 -0.41 -1.55
CA VAL A 91 -6.47 -0.38 -1.69
C VAL A 91 -7.02 -1.74 -2.08
N ARG A 92 -8.20 -2.10 -1.57
CA ARG A 92 -8.93 -3.34 -1.85
C ARG A 92 -10.15 -3.05 -2.71
N VAL A 93 -10.06 -3.31 -4.01
CA VAL A 93 -11.20 -3.12 -4.92
C VAL A 93 -11.95 -4.43 -5.07
N SER A 94 -13.25 -4.42 -4.83
CA SER A 94 -14.13 -5.52 -5.23
C SER A 94 -14.73 -5.28 -6.62
N ARG A 95 -14.57 -6.25 -7.52
CA ARG A 95 -15.21 -6.27 -8.84
C ARG A 95 -16.27 -7.36 -8.88
N LYS A 96 -17.47 -7.01 -9.34
CA LYS A 96 -18.56 -7.96 -9.56
C LYS A 96 -18.40 -8.70 -10.88
N THR A 97 -17.40 -9.57 -10.98
CA THR A 97 -17.01 -10.19 -12.26
C THR A 97 -16.96 -11.70 -12.23
N GLU A 98 -16.87 -12.34 -11.07
CA GLU A 98 -16.68 -13.79 -10.95
C GLU A 98 -17.49 -14.32 -9.77
N TYR A 99 -18.23 -15.42 -9.97
CA TYR A 99 -19.02 -16.07 -8.93
C TYR A 99 -18.09 -16.85 -8.00
N SER A 100 -18.04 -16.47 -6.73
CA SER A 100 -17.33 -17.19 -5.68
C SER A 100 -18.26 -18.25 -5.07
N PRO A 101 -18.00 -19.55 -5.27
CA PRO A 101 -18.82 -20.62 -4.67
C PRO A 101 -18.67 -20.72 -3.15
N VAL A 102 -17.64 -20.10 -2.57
CA VAL A 102 -17.38 -20.12 -1.11
C VAL A 102 -18.20 -19.05 -0.37
N SER A 103 -18.45 -17.92 -1.01
CA SER A 103 -19.20 -16.80 -0.43
C SER A 103 -20.58 -16.59 -1.05
N GLU A 104 -20.96 -17.47 -1.99
CA GLU A 104 -22.19 -17.38 -2.80
C GLU A 104 -22.40 -15.99 -3.42
N SER A 105 -21.31 -15.30 -3.77
CA SER A 105 -21.35 -13.91 -4.19
C SER A 105 -20.52 -13.68 -5.45
N TRP A 106 -21.02 -12.80 -6.32
CA TRP A 106 -20.28 -12.31 -7.49
C TRP A 106 -19.26 -11.26 -7.06
N GLU A 107 -18.25 -11.62 -6.27
CA GLU A 107 -17.28 -10.66 -5.75
C GLU A 107 -15.85 -11.19 -5.85
N SER A 108 -15.08 -10.65 -6.80
CA SER A 108 -13.63 -10.85 -6.85
C SER A 108 -12.95 -9.68 -6.13
N VAL A 109 -12.10 -9.99 -5.16
CA VAL A 109 -11.37 -8.99 -4.37
C VAL A 109 -9.96 -8.87 -4.91
N THR A 110 -9.56 -7.67 -5.34
CA THR A 110 -8.20 -7.40 -5.81
C THR A 110 -7.56 -6.28 -5.01
N HIS A 111 -6.35 -6.55 -4.52
CA HIS A 111 -5.51 -5.56 -3.85
C HIS A 111 -4.63 -4.83 -4.87
N TYR A 112 -4.51 -3.52 -4.73
CA TYR A 112 -3.56 -2.69 -5.48
C TYR A 112 -2.72 -1.90 -4.50
N SER A 113 -1.44 -1.83 -4.77
CA SER A 113 -0.46 -1.13 -3.94
C SER A 113 0.28 -0.11 -4.77
N VAL A 114 0.46 1.08 -4.21
CA VAL A 114 1.19 2.19 -4.81
C VAL A 114 2.16 2.73 -3.78
N VAL A 115 3.41 2.94 -4.18
CA VAL A 115 4.42 3.66 -3.41
C VAL A 115 4.85 4.86 -4.24
N THR A 116 4.84 6.04 -3.63
CA THR A 116 5.10 7.32 -4.28
C THR A 116 6.17 8.08 -3.51
N VAL A 117 7.09 8.71 -4.23
CA VAL A 117 8.12 9.61 -3.71
C VAL A 117 7.96 10.96 -4.38
N ALA A 118 7.99 12.03 -3.58
CA ALA A 118 8.10 13.39 -4.10
C ALA A 118 9.57 13.66 -4.47
N MET A 119 9.81 14.05 -5.72
CA MET A 119 11.14 14.35 -6.25
C MET A 119 11.59 15.79 -6.01
N SER A 120 10.66 16.65 -5.63
CA SER A 120 10.89 18.07 -5.42
C SER A 120 10.16 18.50 -4.14
N ASP A 121 10.73 19.46 -3.41
CA ASP A 121 10.08 20.14 -2.28
C ASP A 121 8.93 21.06 -2.72
N ARG A 122 8.72 21.11 -4.03
CA ARG A 122 7.84 21.95 -4.81
C ARG A 122 7.23 21.07 -5.91
N PRO A 123 6.10 20.38 -5.68
CA PRO A 123 5.44 19.62 -6.74
C PRO A 123 4.80 20.64 -7.71
N PHE A 124 5.49 20.98 -8.80
CA PHE A 124 4.97 21.90 -9.81
C PHE A 124 5.04 21.25 -11.18
N ASP A 125 3.87 20.99 -11.77
CA ASP A 125 3.32 21.80 -12.86
C ASP A 125 1.85 21.39 -13.06
N GLY A 126 0.88 22.19 -12.58
CA GLY A 126 -0.56 21.97 -12.84
C GLY A 126 -1.36 21.08 -11.85
N PHE A 127 -0.74 20.50 -10.82
CA PHE A 127 -1.43 19.71 -9.78
C PHE A 127 -1.76 20.59 -8.57
N HIS A 128 -3.03 21.01 -8.41
CA HIS A 128 -3.52 21.93 -7.34
C HIS A 128 -2.79 23.28 -7.19
N ASP A 129 -1.98 23.66 -8.18
CA ASP A 129 -1.10 24.84 -8.18
C ASP A 129 -1.85 26.17 -7.93
N ARG A 130 -3.11 26.25 -8.37
CA ARG A 130 -3.91 27.49 -8.30
C ARG A 130 -4.20 27.97 -6.88
N ASN A 131 -4.08 27.12 -5.86
CA ASN A 131 -4.43 27.45 -4.47
C ASN A 131 -3.24 27.37 -3.48
N ARG A 132 -2.02 27.02 -3.92
CA ARG A 132 -0.86 26.86 -3.02
C ARG A 132 0.20 27.93 -3.25
N VAL A 133 0.20 28.95 -2.39
CA VAL A 133 1.11 30.12 -2.46
C VAL A 133 2.52 29.82 -1.90
N ALA A 134 2.74 28.68 -1.24
CA ALA A 134 3.97 28.40 -0.50
C ALA A 134 4.64 27.07 -0.88
N ALA A 135 5.98 27.07 -0.90
CA ALA A 135 6.79 25.86 -1.00
C ALA A 135 6.56 24.98 0.24
N LEU A 136 6.31 23.69 0.05
CA LEU A 136 5.92 22.78 1.13
C LEU A 136 7.13 22.21 1.89
N ASN A 137 8.36 22.64 1.55
CA ASN A 137 9.62 22.29 2.23
C ASN A 137 9.81 20.78 2.48
N GLY A 138 9.26 19.95 1.61
CA GLY A 138 9.28 18.49 1.75
C GLY A 138 8.54 17.98 2.99
N ASP A 139 7.58 18.71 3.56
CA ASP A 139 6.69 18.18 4.59
C ASP A 139 5.75 17.14 3.98
N PRO A 140 5.85 15.84 4.35
CA PRO A 140 4.96 14.82 3.82
C PRO A 140 3.49 15.10 4.10
N MET A 141 3.17 15.73 5.24
CA MET A 141 1.78 16.02 5.62
C MET A 141 1.16 17.05 4.69
N ALA A 142 1.88 18.12 4.39
CA ALA A 142 1.42 19.17 3.50
C ALA A 142 1.27 18.69 2.03
N LEU A 143 2.02 17.64 1.65
CA LEU A 143 1.96 16.98 0.35
C LEU A 143 0.88 15.89 0.25
N TYR A 144 0.24 15.52 1.37
CA TYR A 144 -0.70 14.39 1.40
C TYR A 144 -1.84 14.48 0.38
N PRO A 145 -2.52 15.63 0.16
CA PRO A 145 -3.59 15.69 -0.84
C PRO A 145 -3.08 15.33 -2.24
N ASP A 146 -1.85 15.72 -2.57
CA ASP A 146 -1.27 15.44 -3.89
C ASP A 146 -0.90 13.96 -4.04
N PHE A 147 -0.36 13.37 -2.96
CA PHE A 147 -0.13 11.92 -2.91
C PHE A 147 -1.42 11.11 -3.07
N ALA A 148 -2.50 11.54 -2.41
CA ALA A 148 -3.80 10.88 -2.47
C ALA A 148 -4.36 10.86 -3.90
N ASP A 149 -4.39 12.03 -4.57
CA ASP A 149 -4.90 12.12 -5.93
C ASP A 149 -3.97 11.45 -6.95
N TRP A 150 -2.65 11.51 -6.74
CA TRP A 150 -1.69 10.72 -7.51
C TRP A 150 -2.00 9.23 -7.39
N ALA A 151 -2.18 8.69 -6.19
CA ALA A 151 -2.41 7.26 -6.01
C ALA A 151 -3.77 6.78 -6.58
N ARG A 152 -4.78 7.67 -6.63
CA ARG A 152 -6.17 7.34 -7.02
C ARG A 152 -6.28 6.56 -8.34
N ASN A 153 -5.49 6.95 -9.35
CA ASN A 153 -5.58 6.41 -10.71
C ASN A 153 -4.59 5.28 -11.00
N ARG A 154 -3.84 4.79 -10.00
CA ARG A 154 -2.72 3.86 -10.20
C ARG A 154 -3.08 2.44 -9.80
N LYS A 155 -3.98 1.83 -10.58
CA LYS A 155 -4.51 0.46 -10.35
C LYS A 155 -4.13 -0.46 -11.52
N PRO A 156 -2.87 -0.91 -11.62
CA PRO A 156 -2.41 -1.72 -12.75
C PRO A 156 -3.04 -3.11 -12.75
N GLU A 157 -3.45 -3.62 -13.90
CA GLU A 157 -4.14 -4.92 -14.01
C GLU A 157 -3.22 -6.13 -13.75
N HIS A 158 -1.91 -5.90 -13.78
CA HIS A 158 -0.89 -6.94 -13.67
C HIS A 158 -0.11 -6.88 -12.35
N ASN A 159 0.45 -8.02 -11.94
CA ASN A 159 1.26 -8.14 -10.72
C ASN A 159 2.67 -7.54 -10.86
N LYS A 160 3.08 -7.14 -12.08
CA LYS A 160 4.37 -6.52 -12.36
C LYS A 160 4.41 -5.09 -11.81
N ASN A 161 5.61 -4.64 -11.45
CA ASN A 161 5.82 -3.25 -11.06
C ASN A 161 5.58 -2.35 -12.28
N VAL A 162 4.77 -1.32 -12.11
CA VAL A 162 4.53 -0.28 -13.11
C VAL A 162 5.11 1.02 -12.54
N ARG A 163 6.19 1.50 -13.18
CA ARG A 163 6.84 2.77 -12.83
C ARG A 163 6.14 3.92 -13.55
N GLN A 164 5.87 5.00 -12.85
CA GLN A 164 5.22 6.19 -13.38
C GLN A 164 5.83 7.45 -12.75
N ASP A 165 6.25 8.37 -13.60
CA ASP A 165 6.91 9.61 -13.24
C ASP A 165 6.13 10.80 -13.84
N GLY A 166 6.03 11.91 -13.12
CA GLY A 166 5.35 13.13 -13.59
C GLY A 166 4.90 14.05 -12.46
N TYR A 167 4.66 15.32 -12.76
CA TYR A 167 4.11 16.30 -11.81
C TYR A 167 4.91 16.40 -10.48
N GLY A 168 6.23 16.19 -10.53
CA GLY A 168 7.10 16.18 -9.36
C GLY A 168 7.08 14.89 -8.53
N PHE A 169 6.37 13.85 -8.96
CA PHE A 169 6.30 12.55 -8.30
C PHE A 169 6.92 11.43 -9.14
N ARG A 170 7.47 10.43 -8.45
CA ARG A 170 7.75 9.11 -9.01
C ARG A 170 7.02 8.07 -8.20
N SER A 171 6.50 7.04 -8.85
CA SER A 171 5.78 5.97 -8.17
C SER A 171 5.99 4.62 -8.81
N ILE A 172 5.88 3.58 -7.99
CA ILE A 172 5.79 2.18 -8.42
C ILE A 172 4.46 1.64 -7.90
N SER A 173 3.64 1.11 -8.81
CA SER A 173 2.37 0.46 -8.49
C SER A 173 2.36 -1.01 -8.93
N TRP A 174 1.55 -1.83 -8.26
CA TRP A 174 1.36 -3.24 -8.62
C TRP A 174 0.03 -3.81 -8.12
N ARG A 175 -0.42 -4.89 -8.76
CA ARG A 175 -1.47 -5.76 -8.21
C ARG A 175 -0.92 -6.69 -7.13
N GLY A 176 -1.57 -6.71 -5.97
CA GLY A 176 -1.19 -7.42 -4.75
C GLY A 176 -0.95 -6.49 -3.56
N GLY A 177 -0.98 -7.05 -2.35
CA GLY A 177 -0.82 -6.26 -1.13
C GLY A 177 0.63 -5.89 -0.79
N PHE A 178 0.76 -5.08 0.26
CA PHE A 178 2.04 -4.64 0.78
C PHE A 178 2.84 -5.75 1.46
N ARG A 179 4.15 -5.70 1.24
CA ARG A 179 5.17 -6.53 1.88
C ARG A 179 6.38 -5.66 2.18
N ARG A 180 6.99 -5.80 3.36
CA ARG A 180 8.14 -5.00 3.80
C ARG A 180 9.24 -4.94 2.73
N LYS A 181 9.69 -6.10 2.24
CA LYS A 181 10.73 -6.20 1.20
C LYS A 181 10.36 -5.47 -0.09
N ARG A 182 9.09 -5.53 -0.51
CA ARG A 182 8.63 -4.92 -1.76
C ARG A 182 8.50 -3.40 -1.63
N ILE A 183 8.02 -2.91 -0.48
CA ILE A 183 7.97 -1.47 -0.17
C ILE A 183 9.39 -0.89 -0.17
N LEU A 184 10.30 -1.49 0.60
CA LEU A 184 11.67 -0.99 0.71
C LEU A 184 12.38 -1.00 -0.65
N ARG A 185 12.27 -2.10 -1.41
CA ARG A 185 12.82 -2.17 -2.77
C ARG A 185 12.23 -1.08 -3.68
N ALA A 186 10.93 -0.84 -3.62
CA ALA A 186 10.30 0.21 -4.43
C ALA A 186 10.79 1.60 -4.02
N LEU A 187 10.92 1.86 -2.71
CA LEU A 187 11.46 3.13 -2.20
C LEU A 187 12.93 3.33 -2.58
N ASP A 188 13.75 2.29 -2.46
CA ASP A 188 15.15 2.30 -2.89
C ASP A 188 15.25 2.61 -4.39
N GLU A 189 14.46 1.93 -5.23
CA GLU A 189 14.43 2.18 -6.68
C GLU A 189 13.98 3.61 -7.02
N LEU A 190 12.95 4.12 -6.33
CA LEU A 190 12.45 5.48 -6.55
C LEU A 190 13.41 6.58 -6.09
N THR A 191 14.34 6.26 -5.18
CA THR A 191 15.28 7.22 -4.57
C THR A 191 16.73 7.03 -5.01
N ALA A 192 17.04 5.99 -5.79
CA ALA A 192 18.40 5.73 -6.30
C ALA A 192 18.82 6.69 -7.43
N ASP A 193 17.86 7.17 -8.22
CA ASP A 193 18.08 8.04 -9.39
C ASP A 193 17.87 9.53 -9.06
N ALA A 194 18.24 9.97 -7.84
CA ALA A 194 17.77 11.23 -7.27
C ALA A 194 18.86 12.03 -6.55
#